data_AF-A0A926NKU6-F1
#
_entry.id   AF-A0A926NKU6-F1
#
_cell.length_a   1.000
_cell.length_b   1.000
_cell.length_c   1.000
_cell.angle_alpha   90.00
_cell.angle_beta   90.00
_cell.angle_gamma   90.00
#
_symmetry.space_group_name_H-M   'P 1'
#
loop_
_entity.id
_entity.type
_entity.pdbx_description
1 polymer ?
#
loop_
_entity_poly.entity_id
_entity_poly.type
_entity_poly.pdbx_seq_one_letter_code
_entity_poly.pdbx_strand_id
1 'polypeptide(L)'
;MVSYRPYRQRQSPIKALEQIRKDEFGKYDLAVVETLTKLIGSLMSKSQLMLSDGRVADIVYFVENEPGRPIVKINDTEEVINLNENHQLYIKELM
;
A
#
# COMPACT_ATOMS: atom_id res chain seq x y z
N MET A 1 -8.28 3.96 -12.38
CA MET A 1 -8.35 3.70 -10.93
C MET A 1 -7.52 4.72 -10.13
N VAL A 2 -6.30 5.05 -10.59
CA VAL A 2 -5.36 5.93 -9.88
C VAL A 2 -5.49 7.44 -10.16
N SER A 3 -6.11 7.83 -11.28
CA SER A 3 -6.22 9.25 -11.68
C SER A 3 -7.41 9.97 -11.03
N TYR A 4 -7.29 11.30 -10.86
CA TYR A 4 -8.38 12.14 -10.36
C TYR A 4 -9.45 12.25 -11.44
N ARG A 5 -10.67 11.83 -11.12
CA ARG A 5 -11.84 12.00 -11.97
C ARG A 5 -12.92 12.69 -11.15
N PRO A 6 -13.63 13.69 -11.69
CA PRO A 6 -14.63 14.46 -10.92
C PRO A 6 -15.77 13.60 -10.35
N TYR A 7 -15.98 12.40 -10.91
CA TYR A 7 -17.02 11.45 -10.50
C TYR A 7 -16.48 10.21 -9.75
N ARG A 8 -15.17 10.13 -9.44
CA ARG A 8 -14.57 8.98 -8.74
C ARG A 8 -13.38 9.41 -7.89
N GLN A 9 -13.45 9.10 -6.59
CA GLN A 9 -12.32 9.28 -5.68
C GLN A 9 -11.11 8.46 -6.15
N ARG A 10 -9.92 9.04 -6.04
CA ARG A 10 -8.66 8.36 -6.38
C ARG A 10 -8.51 7.12 -5.51
N GLN A 11 -8.26 5.98 -6.14
CA GLN A 11 -7.76 4.83 -5.40
C GLN A 11 -6.26 4.97 -5.23
N SER A 12 -5.78 4.66 -4.03
CA SER A 12 -4.35 4.51 -3.74
C SER A 12 -3.72 3.51 -4.72
N PRO A 13 -2.52 3.77 -5.25
CA PRO A 13 -1.77 2.82 -6.09
C PRO A 13 -1.64 1.43 -5.46
N ILE A 14 -1.51 1.36 -4.12
CA ILE A 14 -1.44 0.11 -3.36
C ILE A 14 -2.75 -0.65 -3.48
N LYS A 15 -3.87 0.04 -3.26
CA LYS A 15 -5.21 -0.57 -3.34
C LYS A 15 -5.52 -1.04 -4.76
N ALA A 16 -5.02 -0.33 -5.77
CA ALA A 16 -5.12 -0.76 -7.16
C ALA A 16 -4.26 -2.02 -7.42
N LEU A 17 -3.04 -2.11 -6.89
CA LEU A 17 -2.19 -3.30 -6.99
C LEU A 17 -2.81 -4.52 -6.28
N GLU A 18 -3.37 -4.33 -5.09
CA GLU A 18 -4.10 -5.39 -4.40
C GLU A 18 -5.26 -5.92 -5.25
N GLN A 19 -5.99 -5.00 -5.88
CA GLN A 19 -7.11 -5.36 -6.73
C GLN A 19 -6.64 -6.10 -8.00
N ILE A 20 -5.54 -5.69 -8.62
CA ILE A 20 -4.93 -6.41 -9.76
C ILE A 20 -4.51 -7.83 -9.35
N ARG A 21 -3.90 -7.99 -8.16
CA ARG A 21 -3.46 -9.30 -7.67
C ARG A 21 -4.61 -10.21 -7.27
N LYS A 22 -5.68 -9.69 -6.66
CA LYS A 22 -6.83 -10.48 -6.20
C LYS A 22 -7.83 -10.79 -7.32
N ASP A 23 -8.17 -9.79 -8.14
CA ASP A 23 -9.24 -9.94 -9.13
C ASP A 23 -8.74 -10.61 -10.43
N GLU A 24 -7.44 -10.51 -10.73
CA GLU A 24 -6.88 -10.94 -12.02
C GLU A 24 -5.75 -11.97 -11.88
N PHE A 25 -5.81 -12.76 -10.81
CA PHE A 25 -4.94 -13.92 -10.61
C PHE A 25 -5.06 -14.88 -11.81
N GLY A 26 -3.95 -15.11 -12.51
CA GLY A 26 -3.89 -16.01 -13.68
C GLY A 26 -4.14 -15.36 -15.04
N LYS A 27 -4.53 -14.08 -15.12
CA LYS A 27 -4.63 -13.34 -16.39
C LYS A 27 -3.35 -12.58 -16.75
N TYR A 28 -2.59 -12.18 -15.75
CA TYR A 28 -1.35 -11.43 -15.92
C TYR A 28 -0.13 -12.29 -15.64
N ASP A 29 0.96 -11.99 -16.34
CA ASP A 29 2.26 -12.57 -16.03
C ASP A 29 2.71 -12.09 -14.64
N LEU A 30 2.92 -13.05 -13.74
CA LEU A 30 3.33 -12.81 -12.36
C LEU A 30 4.62 -11.98 -12.30
N ALA A 31 5.57 -12.23 -13.21
CA ALA A 31 6.83 -11.50 -13.24
C ALA A 31 6.64 -10.00 -13.51
N VAL A 32 5.66 -9.64 -14.36
CA VAL A 32 5.33 -8.24 -14.67
C VAL A 32 4.60 -7.58 -13.50
N VAL A 33 3.71 -8.31 -12.83
CA VAL A 33 3.00 -7.80 -11.65
C VAL A 33 3.97 -7.59 -10.48
N GLU A 34 4.90 -8.51 -10.26
CA GLU A 34 5.93 -8.41 -9.22
C GLU A 34 6.86 -7.22 -9.47
N THR A 35 7.38 -7.05 -10.69
CA THR A 35 8.25 -5.92 -11.04
C THR A 35 7.53 -4.57 -10.90
N LEU A 36 6.27 -4.48 -11.34
CA LEU A 36 5.44 -3.30 -11.13
C LEU A 36 5.23 -3.02 -9.63
N THR A 37 5.00 -4.06 -8.84
CA THR A 37 4.83 -3.96 -7.39
C THR A 37 6.10 -3.44 -6.72
N LYS A 38 7.28 -3.94 -7.11
CA LYS A 38 8.57 -3.44 -6.61
C LYS A 38 8.78 -1.96 -6.94
N LEU A 39 8.51 -1.57 -8.18
CA LEU A 39 8.67 -0.18 -8.63
C LEU A 39 7.77 0.78 -7.85
N ILE A 40 6.48 0.42 -7.70
CA ILE A 40 5.52 1.23 -6.94
C ILE A 40 5.89 1.25 -5.46
N GLY A 41 6.26 0.10 -4.88
CA GLY A 41 6.72 0.00 -3.50
C GLY A 41 7.91 0.91 -3.21
N SER A 42 8.94 0.87 -4.06
CA SER A 42 10.13 1.72 -3.94
C SER A 42 9.83 3.21 -4.07
N LEU A 43 8.89 3.59 -4.96
CA LEU A 43 8.47 4.98 -5.10
C LEU A 43 7.76 5.49 -3.85
N MET A 44 6.95 4.63 -3.24
CA MET A 44 6.08 4.95 -2.11
C MET A 44 6.77 4.78 -0.75
N SER A 45 7.97 4.17 -0.70
CA SER A 45 8.73 3.97 0.55
C SER A 45 9.12 5.29 1.25
N LYS A 46 8.98 6.43 0.58
CA LYS A 46 9.20 7.76 1.17
C LYS A 46 7.92 8.54 1.42
N SER A 47 6.76 7.93 1.19
CA SER A 47 5.46 8.59 1.34
C SER A 47 4.93 8.41 2.76
N GLN A 48 4.32 9.49 3.27
CA GLN A 48 3.55 9.49 4.50
C GLN A 48 2.16 8.88 4.24
N LEU A 49 1.67 8.10 5.20
CA LEU A 49 0.33 7.54 5.15
C LEU A 49 -0.40 7.68 6.47
N MET A 50 -1.72 7.75 6.38
CA MET A 50 -2.61 7.74 7.53
C MET A 50 -3.22 6.35 7.69
N LEU A 51 -3.04 5.77 8.87
CA LEU A 51 -3.65 4.51 9.25
C LEU A 51 -5.14 4.69 9.57
N SER A 52 -5.89 3.59 9.60
CA SER A 52 -7.29 3.55 9.99
C SER A 52 -7.57 4.14 11.38
N ASP A 53 -6.58 4.09 12.28
CA ASP A 53 -6.60 4.67 13.62
C ASP A 53 -6.47 6.21 13.63
N GLY A 54 -6.17 6.83 12.48
CA GLY A 54 -5.89 8.27 12.36
C GLY A 54 -4.43 8.65 12.60
N ARG A 55 -3.57 7.67 12.94
CA ARG A 55 -2.13 7.89 13.13
C ARG A 55 -1.41 8.08 11.80
N VAL A 56 -0.46 9.00 11.76
CA VAL A 56 0.44 9.20 10.61
C VAL A 56 1.66 8.30 10.77
N ALA A 57 1.99 7.56 9.72
CA ALA A 57 3.11 6.65 9.67
C ALA A 57 3.88 6.79 8.35
N ASP A 58 5.18 6.53 8.43
CA ASP A 58 6.07 6.45 7.27
C ASP A 58 6.25 4.99 6.88
N ILE A 59 6.29 4.71 5.58
CA ILE A 59 6.57 3.35 5.12
C ILE A 59 8.06 3.06 5.28
N VAL A 60 8.41 2.07 6.10
CA VAL A 60 9.80 1.64 6.28
C VAL A 60 10.16 0.59 5.25
N TYR A 61 9.24 -0.35 4.99
CA TYR A 61 9.52 -1.47 4.11
C TYR A 61 8.25 -2.01 3.44
N PHE A 62 8.32 -2.21 2.13
CA PHE A 62 7.29 -2.93 1.39
C PHE A 62 7.67 -4.40 1.28
N VAL A 63 6.78 -5.27 1.75
CA VAL A 63 6.86 -6.70 1.46
C VAL A 63 6.28 -6.93 0.07
N GLU A 64 7.12 -7.35 -0.88
CA GLU A 64 6.74 -7.58 -2.28
C GLU A 64 5.57 -8.57 -2.41
N ASN A 65 5.51 -9.51 -1.47
CA ASN A 65 4.47 -10.53 -1.45
C ASN A 65 3.10 -10.02 -0.99
N GLU A 66 3.00 -8.84 -0.35
CA GLU A 66 1.73 -8.23 0.07
C GLU A 66 1.81 -6.69 0.08
N PRO A 67 1.63 -6.01 -1.09
CA PRO A 67 1.75 -4.56 -1.18
C PRO A 67 0.72 -3.81 -0.34
N GLY A 68 -0.41 -4.45 0.00
CA GLY A 68 -1.43 -3.92 0.89
C GLY A 68 -1.02 -3.83 2.37
N ARG A 69 0.07 -4.50 2.76
CA ARG A 69 0.48 -4.63 4.16
C ARG A 69 1.99 -4.36 4.34
N PRO A 70 2.45 -3.13 4.04
CA PRO A 70 3.83 -2.74 4.32
C PRO A 70 4.12 -2.67 5.83
N ILE A 71 5.40 -2.71 6.16
CA ILE A 71 5.90 -2.37 7.49
C ILE A 71 5.98 -0.84 7.56
N VAL A 72 5.31 -0.27 8.57
CA VAL A 72 5.17 1.18 8.73
C VAL A 72 5.71 1.60 10.09
N LYS A 73 6.37 2.76 10.16
CA LYS A 73 6.82 3.38 11.41
C LYS A 73 5.88 4.52 11.75
N ILE A 74 5.22 4.46 12.91
CA ILE A 74 4.35 5.55 13.37
C ILE A 74 5.24 6.74 13.77
N ASN A 75 4.93 7.94 13.25
CA ASN A 75 5.71 9.15 13.59
C ASN A 75 5.55 9.55 15.05
N ASP A 76 4.36 9.32 15.62
CA ASP A 76 4.00 9.70 16.99
C ASP A 76 4.72 8.88 18.07
N THR A 77 4.88 7.57 17.84
CA THR A 77 5.40 6.61 18.85
C THR A 77 6.77 6.05 18.46
N GLU A 78 7.27 6.35 17.26
CA GLU A 78 8.43 5.71 16.62
C GLU A 78 8.37 4.19 16.48
N GLU A 79 7.22 3.58 16.80
CA GLU A 79 7.01 2.14 16.75
C GLU A 79 6.91 1.65 15.31
N VAL A 80 7.64 0.58 15.02
CA VAL A 80 7.59 -0.13 13.73
C VAL A 80 6.51 -1.20 13.82
N ILE A 81 5.41 -0.98 13.12
CA ILE A 81 4.27 -1.90 13.07
C ILE A 81 4.28 -2.65 11.74
N ASN A 82 4.21 -3.97 11.83
CA ASN A 82 3.93 -4.81 10.68
C ASN A 82 2.42 -4.88 10.46
N LEU A 83 1.92 -4.30 9.36
CA LEU A 83 0.51 -4.39 8.98
C LEU A 83 0.09 -5.81 8.56
N ASN A 84 1.04 -6.73 8.41
CA ASN A 84 0.77 -8.15 8.18
C ASN A 84 0.19 -8.83 9.43
N GLU A 85 0.77 -8.56 10.60
CA GLU A 85 0.34 -9.18 11.87
C GLU A 85 -0.93 -8.51 12.44
N ASN A 86 -1.18 -7.25 12.10
CA ASN A 86 -2.33 -6.49 12.60
C ASN A 86 -3.44 -6.36 11.54
N HIS A 87 -4.32 -7.35 11.47
CA HIS A 87 -5.47 -7.33 10.55
C HIS A 87 -6.46 -6.18 10.77
N GLN A 88 -6.46 -5.55 11.95
CA GLN A 88 -7.33 -4.43 12.29
C GLN A 88 -6.83 -3.09 11.71
N LEU A 89 -5.53 -2.98 11.44
CA LEU A 89 -4.91 -1.77 10.91
C LEU A 89 -4.81 -1.86 9.39
N TYR A 90 -5.33 -0.84 8.71
CA TYR A 90 -5.23 -0.72 7.26
C TYR A 90 -4.89 0.72 6.86
N ILE A 91 -4.30 0.87 5.68
CA ILE A 91 -3.96 2.18 5.11
C ILE A 91 -5.26 2.88 4.71
N LYS A 92 -5.58 4.00 5.37
CA LYS A 92 -6.78 4.79 5.09
C LYS A 92 -6.53 5.75 3.94
N GLU A 93 -5.47 6.55 4.02
CA GLU A 93 -5.08 7.54 3.02
C GLU A 93 -3.56 7.61 2.86
N LEU A 94 -3.12 7.94 1.65
CA LEU A 94 -1.75 8.36 1.35
C LEU A 94 -1.74 9.89 1.24
N MET A 95 -0.75 10.54 1.85
CA MET A 95 -0.49 11.97 1.67
C MET A 95 0.36 12.24 0.43
#